data_AF-A0A831RFT2-F1
#
_entry.id   AF-A0A831RFT2-F1
#
_cell.length_a   1.000
_cell.length_b   1.000
_cell.length_c   1.000
_cell.angle_alpha   90.00
_cell.angle_beta   90.00
_cell.angle_gamma   90.00
#
_symmetry.space_group_name_H-M   'P 1'
#
loop_
_entity.id
_entity.type
_entity.pdbx_description
1 polymer ?
#
loop_
_entity_poly.entity_id
_entity_poly.type
_entity_poly.pdbx_seq_one_letter_code
_entity_poly.pdbx_strand_id
1 'polypeptide(L)'
;MNRSTLLLLALIVLTACETAPVRREDYIAQHPEWDPQTVQLIRAGMIAKGMTKEQVRAAWGRHCYTCQGTRKGTWGESWEFRTQVVFFGPDGRVLRWEPK
;
A
#
# COMPACT_ATOMS: atom_id res chain seq x y z
N MET A 1 1.34 -43.96 10.63
CA MET A 1 1.36 -42.49 10.63
C MET A 1 1.44 -42.05 12.07
N ASN A 2 2.60 -41.59 12.50
CA ASN A 2 2.94 -41.52 13.92
C ASN A 2 2.40 -40.21 14.49
N ARG A 3 1.95 -40.19 15.75
CA ARG A 3 1.42 -38.96 16.40
C ARG A 3 2.36 -37.76 16.23
N SER A 4 3.67 -37.99 16.29
CA SER A 4 4.69 -36.95 16.06
C SER A 4 4.70 -36.41 14.62
N THR A 5 4.39 -37.24 13.62
CA THR A 5 4.32 -36.82 12.21
C THR A 5 3.11 -35.91 11.96
N LEU A 6 1.99 -36.17 12.62
CA LEU A 6 0.79 -35.33 12.57
C LEU A 6 1.01 -33.96 13.22
N LEU A 7 1.75 -33.92 14.34
CA LEU A 7 2.11 -32.67 15.02
C LEU A 7 3.02 -31.78 14.19
N LEU A 8 4.01 -32.38 13.50
CA LEU A 8 4.91 -31.65 12.59
C LEU A 8 4.18 -31.08 11.37
N LEU A 9 3.25 -31.84 10.79
CA LEU A 9 2.45 -31.36 9.66
C LEU A 9 1.52 -30.19 10.06
N ALA A 10 0.91 -30.27 11.24
CA ALA A 10 0.06 -29.20 11.76
C ALA A 10 0.85 -27.90 11.96
N LEU A 11 2.11 -27.99 12.41
CA LEU A 11 2.97 -26.83 12.64
C LEU A 11 3.32 -26.07 11.35
N ILE A 12 3.47 -26.79 10.22
CA ILE A 12 3.81 -26.20 8.92
C ILE A 12 2.61 -25.46 8.30
N VAL A 13 1.38 -25.91 8.57
CA VAL A 13 0.17 -25.25 8.05
C VAL A 13 -0.07 -23.89 8.74
N LEU A 14 0.43 -23.68 9.96
CA LEU A 14 0.28 -22.44 10.71
C LEU A 14 1.14 -21.27 10.17
N THR A 15 2.23 -21.53 9.45
CA THR A 15 3.11 -20.48 8.91
C THR A 15 2.76 -20.04 7.48
N ALA A 16 1.78 -20.66 6.84
CA ALA A 16 1.40 -20.36 5.45
C ALA A 16 0.48 -19.13 5.28
N CYS A 17 0.06 -18.49 6.36
CA CYS A 17 -0.72 -17.25 6.32
C CYS A 17 0.19 -16.02 6.16
N GLU A 18 1.04 -15.98 5.14
CA GLU A 18 1.75 -14.75 4.79
C GLU A 18 0.92 -13.99 3.74
N THR A 19 0.05 -13.09 4.21
CA THR A 19 -0.59 -12.08 3.35
C THR A 19 0.50 -11.37 2.57
N ALA A 20 0.51 -11.51 1.24
CA ALA A 20 1.55 -10.96 0.38
C ALA A 20 1.85 -9.49 0.76
N PRO A 21 2.99 -9.21 1.43
CA PRO A 21 3.29 -7.87 1.88
C PRO A 21 3.49 -6.99 0.64
N VAL A 22 3.02 -5.74 0.70
CA VAL A 22 3.45 -4.72 -0.27
C VAL A 22 4.97 -4.72 -0.22
N ARG A 23 5.63 -5.02 -1.36
CA ARG A 23 7.09 -5.10 -1.47
C ARG A 23 7.71 -3.71 -1.43
N ARG A 24 7.55 -3.03 -0.29
CA ARG A 24 7.96 -1.64 -0.06
C ARG A 24 9.43 -1.44 -0.35
N GLU A 25 10.27 -2.35 0.11
CA GLU A 25 11.72 -2.27 -0.11
C GLU A 25 12.09 -2.39 -1.59
N ASP A 26 11.38 -3.19 -2.40
CA ASP A 26 11.61 -3.25 -3.85
C ASP A 26 11.31 -1.89 -4.51
N TYR A 27 10.23 -1.23 -4.11
CA TYR A 27 9.90 0.12 -4.61
C TYR A 27 10.95 1.13 -4.15
N ILE A 28 11.31 1.14 -2.86
CA ILE A 28 12.29 2.08 -2.31
C ILE A 28 13.65 1.91 -3.00
N ALA A 29 14.09 0.67 -3.25
CA ALA A 29 15.35 0.40 -3.94
C ALA A 29 15.38 0.90 -5.40
N GLN A 30 14.22 1.00 -6.05
CA GLN A 30 14.09 1.55 -7.40
C GLN A 30 14.08 3.08 -7.43
N HIS A 31 13.91 3.75 -6.28
CA HIS A 31 13.79 5.20 -6.16
C HIS A 31 14.80 5.80 -5.18
N PRO A 32 16.11 5.74 -5.47
CA PRO A 32 17.15 6.32 -4.62
C PRO A 32 17.06 7.85 -4.49
N GLU A 33 16.32 8.51 -5.39
CA GLU A 33 16.07 9.96 -5.37
C GLU A 33 15.04 10.40 -4.33
N TRP A 34 14.27 9.48 -3.74
CA TRP A 34 13.31 9.84 -2.71
C TRP A 34 14.01 10.26 -1.43
N ASP A 35 13.51 11.33 -0.82
CA ASP A 35 14.09 11.85 0.41
C ASP A 35 13.89 10.86 1.58
N PRO A 36 14.79 10.87 2.58
CA PRO A 36 14.73 9.92 3.69
C PRO A 36 13.42 9.94 4.48
N GLN A 37 12.76 11.10 4.59
CA GLN A 37 11.51 11.22 5.33
C GLN A 37 10.37 10.51 4.57
N THR A 38 10.29 10.69 3.26
CA THR A 38 9.34 9.96 2.41
C THR A 38 9.56 8.45 2.48
N VAL A 39 10.82 8.00 2.44
CA VAL A 39 11.16 6.57 2.59
C VAL A 39 10.67 6.02 3.94
N GLN A 40 10.87 6.75 5.04
CA GLN A 40 10.40 6.32 6.35
C GLN A 40 8.86 6.22 6.42
N LEU A 41 8.14 7.16 5.82
CA LEU A 41 6.69 7.13 5.76
C LEU A 41 6.18 5.92 4.95
N ILE A 42 6.81 5.64 3.79
CA ILE A 42 6.49 4.48 2.96
C ILE A 42 6.70 3.18 3.74
N ARG A 43 7.84 3.03 4.43
CA ARG A 43 8.14 1.86 5.29
C ARG A 43 7.12 1.67 6.39
N ALA A 44 6.68 2.76 7.01
CA ALA A 44 5.66 2.76 8.04
C ALA A 44 4.24 2.51 7.49
N GLY A 45 4.06 2.42 6.17
CA GLY A 45 2.74 2.30 5.55
C GLY A 45 1.88 3.55 5.77
N MET A 46 2.49 4.73 5.89
CA MET A 46 1.82 6.01 6.06
C MET A 46 1.82 6.80 4.75
N ILE A 47 0.81 7.65 4.58
CA ILE A 47 0.77 8.64 3.51
C ILE A 47 0.85 10.04 4.11
N ALA A 48 1.40 10.98 3.34
CA ALA A 48 1.47 12.38 3.71
C ALA A 48 1.05 13.26 2.55
N LYS A 49 0.65 14.50 2.88
CA LYS A 49 0.37 15.52 1.86
C LYS A 49 1.61 15.76 1.00
N GLY A 50 1.41 16.00 -0.29
CA GLY A 50 2.47 16.23 -1.26
C GLY A 50 3.09 14.96 -1.84
N MET A 51 2.82 13.78 -1.27
CA MET A 51 3.29 12.51 -1.85
C MET A 51 2.76 12.32 -3.27
N THR A 52 3.57 11.74 -4.14
CA THR A 52 3.15 11.38 -5.49
C THR A 52 2.28 10.13 -5.49
N LYS A 53 1.54 9.93 -6.59
CA LYS A 53 0.80 8.68 -6.84
C LYS A 53 1.67 7.42 -6.74
N GLU A 54 2.92 7.50 -7.14
CA GLU A 54 3.85 6.38 -7.05
C GLU A 54 4.27 6.09 -5.61
N GLN A 55 4.56 7.11 -4.82
CA GLN A 55 4.88 6.96 -3.39
C GLN A 55 3.69 6.39 -2.61
N VAL A 56 2.46 6.80 -2.93
CA VAL A 56 1.25 6.19 -2.35
C VAL A 56 1.13 4.71 -2.73
N ARG A 57 1.44 4.35 -3.98
CA ARG A 57 1.47 2.93 -4.40
C ARG A 57 2.58 2.14 -3.71
N ALA A 58 3.74 2.75 -3.48
CA ALA A 58 4.80 2.11 -2.70
C ALA A 58 4.35 1.87 -1.26
N ALA A 59 3.67 2.84 -0.63
CA ALA A 59 3.20 2.72 0.75
C ALA A 59 2.05 1.71 0.92
N TRP A 60 1.02 1.78 0.07
CA TRP A 60 -0.27 1.08 0.26
C TRP A 60 -0.59 0.05 -0.83
N GLY A 61 0.22 -0.05 -1.88
CA GLY A 61 0.02 -0.97 -2.98
C GLY A 61 -1.00 -0.48 -4.00
N ARG A 62 -1.66 -1.45 -4.64
CA ARG A 62 -2.59 -1.21 -5.74
C ARG A 62 -3.96 -0.75 -5.21
N HIS A 63 -4.44 0.40 -5.65
CA HIS A 63 -5.80 0.88 -5.37
C HIS A 63 -6.85 0.09 -6.16
N CYS A 64 -8.12 0.23 -5.81
CA CYS A 64 -9.24 -0.38 -6.55
C CYS A 64 -9.60 0.45 -7.78
N TYR A 65 -9.39 -0.09 -8.99
CA TYR A 65 -9.63 0.65 -10.25
C TYR A 65 -11.10 0.83 -10.60
N THR A 66 -11.96 -0.03 -10.09
CA THR A 66 -13.39 -0.08 -10.45
C THR A 66 -14.31 0.34 -9.30
N CYS A 67 -13.75 0.74 -8.15
CA CYS A 67 -14.53 1.18 -7.01
C CYS A 67 -15.05 2.60 -7.21
N GLN A 68 -16.21 2.91 -6.63
CA GLN A 68 -16.92 4.17 -6.84
C GLN A 68 -16.14 5.40 -6.33
N GLY A 69 -15.31 5.24 -5.31
CA GLY A 69 -14.42 6.27 -4.77
C GLY A 69 -13.18 6.50 -5.62
N THR A 70 -12.90 5.67 -6.64
CA THR A 70 -11.83 5.91 -7.60
C THR A 70 -12.37 6.71 -8.78
N ARG A 71 -11.99 7.99 -8.88
CA ARG A 71 -12.50 8.92 -9.90
C ARG A 71 -11.40 9.82 -10.42
N LYS A 72 -11.58 10.32 -11.65
CA LYS A 72 -10.69 11.30 -12.27
C LYS A 72 -11.51 12.45 -12.85
N GLY A 73 -11.04 13.67 -12.65
CA GLY A 73 -11.68 14.90 -13.14
C GLY A 73 -10.68 16.03 -13.31
N THR A 74 -11.18 17.22 -13.65
CA THR A 74 -10.35 18.43 -13.79
C THR A 74 -9.74 18.89 -12.47
N TRP A 75 -10.38 18.56 -11.35
CA TRP A 75 -9.91 18.82 -9.99
C TRP A 75 -8.80 17.88 -9.53
N GLY A 76 -8.49 16.83 -10.30
CA GLY A 76 -7.50 15.82 -9.95
C GLY A 76 -8.08 14.40 -9.98
N GLU A 77 -7.71 13.59 -9.00
CA GLU A 77 -8.01 12.16 -8.99
C GLU A 77 -8.27 11.70 -7.55
N SER A 78 -9.16 10.74 -7.35
CA SER A 78 -9.30 10.04 -6.07
C SER A 78 -9.07 8.55 -6.28
N TRP A 79 -8.43 7.89 -5.32
CA TRP A 79 -8.18 6.46 -5.31
C TRP A 79 -8.77 5.83 -4.06
N GLU A 80 -9.65 4.84 -4.26
CA GLU A 80 -10.21 4.05 -3.17
C GLU A 80 -9.31 2.86 -2.83
N PHE A 81 -8.99 2.76 -1.53
CA PHE A 81 -8.37 1.61 -0.90
C PHE A 81 -9.36 0.94 0.04
N ARG A 82 -8.96 -0.17 0.67
CA ARG A 82 -9.83 -0.99 1.53
C ARG A 82 -10.55 -0.18 2.62
N THR A 83 -9.86 0.77 3.23
CA THR A 83 -10.36 1.51 4.41
C THR A 83 -10.39 3.02 4.22
N GLN A 84 -9.83 3.55 3.14
CA GLN A 84 -9.61 4.98 2.95
C GLN A 84 -9.71 5.37 1.48
N VAL A 85 -10.07 6.62 1.21
CA VAL A 85 -10.02 7.26 -0.11
C VAL A 85 -8.96 8.35 -0.08
N VAL A 86 -8.00 8.29 -1.00
CA VAL A 86 -6.92 9.30 -1.14
C VAL A 86 -7.29 10.24 -2.27
N PHE A 87 -7.18 11.54 -2.04
CA PHE A 87 -7.47 12.59 -3.01
C PHE A 87 -6.17 13.26 -3.46
N PHE A 88 -5.96 13.28 -4.77
CA PHE A 88 -4.84 13.89 -5.45
C PHE A 88 -5.28 15.16 -6.17
N GLY A 89 -4.40 16.16 -6.16
CA GLY A 89 -4.58 17.37 -6.96
C GLY A 89 -4.35 17.13 -8.45
N PRO A 90 -4.56 18.15 -9.29
CA PRO A 90 -4.27 18.09 -10.72
C PRO A 90 -2.80 17.77 -11.04
N ASP A 91 -1.89 18.10 -10.13
CA ASP A 91 -0.45 17.82 -10.18
C ASP A 91 -0.09 16.37 -9.80
N GLY A 92 -1.08 15.55 -9.44
CA GLY A 92 -0.88 14.15 -9.04
C GLY A 92 -0.27 13.98 -7.65
N ARG A 93 -0.36 14.99 -6.79
CA ARG A 93 0.12 14.93 -5.39
C ARG A 93 -1.04 14.82 -4.40
N VAL A 94 -0.80 14.12 -3.29
CA VAL A 94 -1.80 13.94 -2.22
C VAL A 94 -2.18 15.30 -1.62
N LEU A 95 -3.47 15.61 -1.63
CA LEU A 95 -4.03 16.78 -0.96
C LEU A 95 -4.60 16.41 0.41
N ARG A 96 -5.32 15.30 0.48
CA ARG A 96 -6.01 14.78 1.67
C ARG A 96 -6.38 13.30 1.49
N TRP A 97 -6.81 12.67 2.56
CA TRP A 97 -7.40 11.33 2.56
C TRP A 97 -8.48 11.25 3.63
N GLU A 98 -9.46 10.38 3.41
CA GLU A 98 -10.61 10.21 4.30
C GLU A 98 -10.86 8.73 4.57
N PRO A 99 -11.27 8.34 5.80
CA PRO A 99 -11.75 7.00 6.06
C PRO A 99 -13.01 6.72 5.25
N LYS A 100 -13.19 5.47 4.85
CA LYS A 100 -14.39 4.97 4.20
C LYS A 100 -15.51 4.71 5.20
#